data_AF-A0A2V9ZH87-F1
#
_entry.id   AF-A0A2V9ZH87-F1
#
_cell.length_a   1.000
_cell.length_b   1.000
_cell.length_c   1.000
_cell.angle_alpha   90.00
_cell.angle_beta   90.00
_cell.angle_gamma   90.00
#
_symmetry.space_group_name_H-M   'P 1'
#
loop_
_entity.id
_entity.type
_entity.pdbx_description
1 polymer ?
#
loop_
_entity_poly.entity_id
_entity_poly.type
_entity_poly.pdbx_seq_one_letter_code
_entity_poly.pdbx_strand_id
1 'polypeptide(L)'
;MDYLLKTEPTVYSFADLQREKATIWDGVTNPVAVRNLRGMKPGERLVIYHTGDDKSAVGTAEVVSVDAADPKNPQVKIKAGKALSEPVTLADVKANKLFADSPLVKQGRLSVVPLTAAQYKFLTGE
;
A
#
# COMPACT_ATOMS: atom_id res chain seq x y z
N MET A 1 2.77 -12.49 -0.06
CA MET A 1 3.14 -11.44 -1.03
C MET A 1 3.08 -10.11 -0.29
N ASP A 2 3.79 -9.10 -0.77
CA ASP A 2 3.79 -7.77 -0.13
C ASP A 2 3.13 -6.76 -1.07
N TYR A 3 2.45 -5.77 -0.51
CA TYR A 3 1.77 -4.75 -1.30
C TYR A 3 2.01 -3.34 -0.77
N LEU A 4 1.82 -2.36 -1.65
CA LEU A 4 1.76 -0.95 -1.31
C LEU A 4 0.37 -0.41 -1.61
N LEU A 5 -0.22 0.30 -0.65
CA LEU A 5 -1.52 0.90 -0.73
C LEU A 5 -1.38 2.42 -0.77
N LYS A 6 -1.89 3.05 -1.83
CA LYS A 6 -1.89 4.50 -1.99
C LYS A 6 -3.12 5.12 -1.34
N THR A 7 -2.92 6.20 -0.60
CA THR A 7 -3.99 7.04 -0.06
C THR A 7 -3.59 8.52 -0.14
N GLU A 8 -4.56 9.41 -0.35
CA GLU A 8 -4.32 10.85 -0.26
C GLU A 8 -4.45 11.28 1.20
N PRO A 9 -3.40 11.88 1.80
CA PRO A 9 -3.41 12.18 3.23
C PRO A 9 -4.46 13.22 3.64
N THR A 10 -4.97 14.00 2.70
CA THR A 10 -6.09 14.94 2.90
C THR A 10 -7.45 14.24 2.99
N VAL A 11 -7.56 13.01 2.50
CA VAL A 11 -8.78 12.18 2.55
C VAL A 11 -8.69 11.15 3.67
N TYR A 12 -7.57 10.41 3.72
CA TYR A 12 -7.31 9.42 4.76
C TYR A 12 -5.80 9.21 4.92
N SER A 13 -5.22 9.74 5.98
CA SER A 13 -3.78 9.69 6.23
C SER A 13 -3.34 8.41 6.94
N PHE A 14 -2.02 8.13 6.92
CA PHE A 14 -1.48 7.08 7.78
C PHE A 14 -1.70 7.36 9.28
N ALA A 15 -1.71 8.64 9.70
CA ALA A 15 -2.00 9.01 11.07
C ALA A 15 -3.44 8.66 11.48
N ASP A 16 -4.40 8.78 10.56
CA ASP A 16 -5.78 8.34 10.78
C ASP A 16 -5.84 6.83 10.99
N LEU A 17 -5.18 6.07 10.12
CA LEU A 17 -5.06 4.61 10.27
C LEU A 17 -4.42 4.22 11.61
N GLN A 18 -3.37 4.92 12.04
CA GLN A 18 -2.75 4.66 13.34
C GLN A 18 -3.70 4.94 14.52
N ARG A 19 -4.45 6.04 14.47
CA ARG A 19 -5.43 6.41 15.49
C ARG A 19 -6.55 5.37 15.58
N GLU A 20 -7.03 4.90 14.44
CA GLU A 20 -8.11 3.90 14.34
C GLU A 20 -7.62 2.47 14.59
N LYS A 21 -6.31 2.22 14.47
CA LYS A 21 -5.61 0.93 14.61
C LYS A 21 -5.93 -0.09 13.53
N ALA A 22 -7.14 -0.08 12.97
CA ALA A 22 -7.56 -0.92 11.87
C ALA A 22 -8.72 -0.28 11.10
N THR A 23 -8.78 -0.56 9.80
CA THR A 23 -9.86 -0.07 8.93
C THR A 23 -10.18 -1.08 7.84
N ILE A 24 -11.29 -0.88 7.13
CA ILE A 24 -11.55 -1.56 5.87
C ILE A 24 -10.95 -0.71 4.75
N TRP A 25 -10.10 -1.32 3.93
CA TRP A 25 -9.50 -0.66 2.78
C TRP A 25 -10.45 -0.73 1.59
N ASP A 26 -11.25 0.32 1.42
CA ASP A 26 -12.29 0.44 0.39
C ASP A 26 -11.96 1.51 -0.66
N GLY A 27 -12.94 1.92 -1.47
CA GLY A 27 -12.80 2.98 -2.47
C GLY A 27 -11.97 2.63 -3.71
N VAL A 28 -11.47 1.40 -3.80
CA VAL A 28 -10.63 0.94 -4.92
C VAL A 28 -11.48 0.49 -6.11
N THR A 29 -11.37 1.20 -7.23
CA THR A 29 -12.17 0.93 -8.44
C THR A 29 -11.37 0.42 -9.64
N ASN A 30 -10.04 0.62 -9.65
CA ASN A 30 -9.20 0.13 -10.74
C ASN A 30 -9.22 -1.42 -10.78
N PRO A 31 -9.57 -2.06 -11.91
CA PRO A 31 -9.73 -3.53 -11.97
C PRO A 31 -8.50 -4.33 -11.57
N VAL A 32 -7.29 -3.83 -11.87
CA VAL A 32 -6.03 -4.47 -11.45
C VAL A 32 -5.84 -4.34 -9.95
N ALA A 33 -6.14 -3.17 -9.38
CA ALA A 33 -6.06 -2.93 -7.95
C ALA A 33 -7.08 -3.77 -7.17
N VAL A 34 -8.32 -3.85 -7.65
CA VAL A 34 -9.37 -4.73 -7.09
C VAL A 34 -8.92 -6.19 -7.12
N ARG A 35 -8.35 -6.65 -8.24
CA ARG A 35 -7.80 -8.01 -8.32
C ARG A 35 -6.69 -8.24 -7.30
N ASN A 36 -5.81 -7.26 -7.10
CA ASN A 36 -4.73 -7.36 -6.12
C ASN A 36 -5.29 -7.47 -4.69
N LEU A 37 -6.28 -6.65 -4.31
CA LEU A 37 -6.96 -6.75 -3.01
C LEU A 37 -7.59 -8.12 -2.78
N ARG A 38 -8.33 -8.65 -3.77
CA ARG A 38 -8.91 -10.00 -3.68
C ARG A 38 -7.87 -11.11 -3.53
N GLY A 39 -6.69 -10.90 -4.08
CA GLY A 39 -5.59 -11.87 -4.02
C GLY A 39 -4.85 -11.90 -2.69
N MET A 40 -5.12 -10.93 -1.80
CA MET A 40 -4.45 -10.83 -0.52
C MET A 40 -4.83 -11.96 0.43
N LYS A 41 -3.98 -12.19 1.43
CA LYS A 41 -4.21 -13.15 2.52
C LYS A 41 -3.94 -12.51 3.88
N PRO A 42 -4.64 -12.95 4.95
CA PRO A 42 -4.29 -12.58 6.31
C PRO A 42 -2.79 -12.78 6.60
N GLY A 43 -2.18 -11.80 7.27
CA GLY A 43 -0.75 -11.79 7.60
C GLY A 43 0.17 -11.24 6.50
N GLU A 44 -0.35 -10.93 5.31
CA GLU A 44 0.46 -10.27 4.28
C GLU A 44 0.80 -8.83 4.65
N ARG A 45 2.03 -8.45 4.32
CA ARG A 45 2.61 -7.17 4.74
C ARG A 45 2.29 -6.08 3.74
N LEU A 46 2.04 -4.89 4.27
CA LEU A 46 1.62 -3.74 3.51
C LEU A 46 2.54 -2.55 3.81
N VAL A 47 2.71 -1.71 2.80
CA VAL A 47 3.28 -0.35 2.91
C VAL A 47 2.17 0.65 2.63
N ILE A 48 2.00 1.63 3.50
CA ILE A 48 1.10 2.77 3.26
C ILE A 48 1.91 3.87 2.58
N TYR A 49 1.37 4.36 1.46
CA TYR A 49 2.00 5.35 0.62
C TYR A 49 1.08 6.55 0.45
N HIS A 50 1.54 7.73 0.85
CA HIS A 50 0.86 8.98 0.54
C HIS A 50 1.04 9.30 -0.94
N THR A 51 -0.05 9.69 -1.59
CA THR A 51 -0.07 10.17 -2.98
C THR A 51 -0.69 11.57 -3.06
N GLY A 52 -0.62 12.18 -4.24
CA GLY A 52 -1.02 13.58 -4.44
C GLY A 52 0.19 14.50 -4.34
N ASP A 53 0.14 15.47 -3.44
CA ASP A 53 1.25 16.41 -3.21
C ASP A 53 2.38 15.82 -2.36
N ASP A 54 2.04 14.91 -1.45
CA ASP A 54 2.99 14.05 -0.76
C ASP A 54 3.08 12.70 -1.50
N LYS A 55 4.29 12.33 -1.93
CA LYS A 55 4.55 11.12 -2.74
C LYS A 55 5.61 10.28 -2.06
N SER A 56 5.23 9.63 -0.97
CA SER A 56 6.17 8.91 -0.11
C SER A 56 5.54 7.67 0.53
N ALA A 57 6.34 6.62 0.72
CA ALA A 57 6.01 5.55 1.65
C ALA A 57 6.21 6.08 3.07
N VAL A 58 5.23 5.90 3.96
CA VAL A 58 5.20 6.57 5.27
C VAL A 58 5.04 5.60 6.45
N GLY A 59 4.53 4.40 6.21
CA GLY A 59 4.30 3.44 7.28
C GLY A 59 4.03 2.03 6.78
N THR A 60 3.97 1.10 7.72
CA THR A 60 3.60 -0.29 7.45
C THR A 60 2.18 -0.58 7.90
N ALA A 61 1.60 -1.63 7.36
CA ALA A 61 0.34 -2.23 7.78
C ALA A 61 0.36 -3.73 7.51
N GLU A 62 -0.67 -4.44 7.93
CA GLU A 62 -0.81 -5.88 7.69
C GLU A 62 -2.28 -6.21 7.40
N VAL A 63 -2.50 -7.16 6.49
CA VAL A 63 -3.84 -7.68 6.18
C VAL A 63 -4.34 -8.51 7.37
N VAL A 64 -5.51 -8.16 7.87
CA VAL A 64 -6.18 -8.90 8.96
C VAL A 64 -7.15 -9.92 8.39
N SER A 65 -7.98 -9.53 7.43
CA SER A 65 -8.97 -10.40 6.80
C SER A 65 -9.32 -9.89 5.40
N VAL A 66 -9.77 -10.81 4.55
CA VAL A 66 -10.23 -10.52 3.19
C VAL A 66 -11.60 -11.17 3.01
N ASP A 67 -12.63 -10.36 2.75
CA ASP A 67 -13.91 -10.82 2.23
C ASP A 67 -14.01 -10.39 0.77
N ALA A 68 -14.03 -11.37 -0.13
CA ALA A 68 -14.08 -11.17 -1.57
C ALA A 68 -15.43 -11.65 -2.17
N ALA A 69 -16.49 -11.73 -1.37
CA ALA A 69 -17.82 -12.15 -1.83
C ALA A 69 -18.35 -11.26 -2.97
N ASP A 70 -18.13 -9.94 -2.87
CA ASP A 70 -18.31 -9.03 -4.01
C ASP A 70 -17.00 -8.94 -4.81
N PRO A 71 -16.95 -9.49 -6.04
CA PRO A 71 -15.75 -9.45 -6.86
C PRO A 71 -15.36 -8.02 -7.29
N LYS A 72 -16.26 -7.05 -7.24
CA LYS A 72 -15.99 -5.64 -7.60
C LYS A 72 -15.59 -4.81 -6.39
N ASN A 73 -15.93 -5.23 -5.17
CA ASN A 73 -15.70 -4.47 -3.95
C ASN A 73 -15.26 -5.37 -2.78
N PRO A 74 -14.06 -5.97 -2.85
CA PRO A 74 -13.54 -6.79 -1.76
C PRO A 74 -13.34 -5.95 -0.50
N GLN A 75 -13.83 -6.45 0.63
CA GLN A 75 -13.64 -5.85 1.94
C GLN A 75 -12.35 -6.39 2.55
N VAL A 76 -11.26 -5.63 2.43
CA VAL A 76 -9.96 -6.00 3.01
C VAL A 76 -9.76 -5.23 4.31
N LYS A 77 -9.79 -5.93 5.45
CA LYS A 77 -9.46 -5.31 6.73
C LYS A 77 -7.94 -5.26 6.89
N ILE A 78 -7.40 -4.08 7.20
CA ILE A 78 -5.99 -3.89 7.50
C ILE A 78 -5.82 -3.35 8.91
N LYS A 79 -4.69 -3.65 9.54
CA LYS A 79 -4.26 -3.04 10.81
C LYS A 79 -3.03 -2.18 10.60
N ALA A 80 -2.96 -1.08 11.34
CA ALA A 80 -1.83 -0.18 11.34
C ALA A 80 -0.58 -0.90 11.87
N GLY A 81 0.54 -0.71 11.18
CA GLY A 81 1.87 -1.05 11.64
C GLY A 81 2.59 0.16 12.22
N LYS A 82 3.91 0.22 12.01
CA LYS A 82 4.76 1.31 12.49
C LYS A 82 4.94 2.37 11.42
N ALA A 83 5.15 3.62 11.84
CA ALA A 83 5.69 4.64 10.95
C ALA A 83 7.11 4.24 10.51
N LEU A 84 7.48 4.59 9.29
CA LEU A 84 8.87 4.47 8.84
C LEU A 84 9.72 5.49 9.59
N SER A 85 10.97 5.13 9.89
CA SER A 85 11.92 6.07 10.49
C SER A 85 12.18 7.27 9.59
N GLU A 86 12.24 7.02 8.29
CA GLU A 86 12.36 8.04 7.25
C GLU A 86 11.38 7.69 6.11
N PRO A 87 10.51 8.62 5.69
CA PRO A 87 9.66 8.41 4.53
C PRO A 87 10.49 8.21 3.26
N VAL A 88 10.14 7.22 2.44
CA VAL A 88 10.84 6.96 1.16
C VAL A 88 10.06 7.60 0.03
N THR A 89 10.63 8.62 -0.61
CA THR A 89 9.93 9.40 -1.63
C THR A 89 9.88 8.68 -2.98
N LEU A 90 8.97 9.11 -3.85
CA LEU A 90 8.93 8.63 -5.24
C LEU A 90 10.24 8.93 -5.99
N ALA A 91 10.93 10.02 -5.63
CA ALA A 91 12.23 10.35 -6.23
C ALA A 91 13.28 9.29 -5.85
N ASP A 92 13.34 8.89 -4.58
CA ASP A 92 14.24 7.85 -4.08
C ASP A 92 13.94 6.50 -4.74
N VAL A 93 12.65 6.16 -4.83
CA VAL A 93 12.18 4.96 -5.54
C VAL A 93 12.64 4.96 -7.00
N LYS A 94 12.49 6.08 -7.71
CA LYS A 94 12.88 6.19 -9.13
C LYS A 94 14.38 6.18 -9.35
N ALA A 95 15.17 6.65 -8.39
CA ALA A 95 16.62 6.61 -8.45
C ALA A 95 17.18 5.18 -8.27
N ASN A 96 16.40 4.27 -7.67
CA ASN A 96 16.81 2.90 -7.42
C ASN A 96 16.40 1.93 -8.53
N LYS A 97 17.39 1.26 -9.14
CA LYS A 97 17.18 0.26 -10.21
C LYS A 97 16.27 -0.89 -9.80
N LEU A 98 16.14 -1.19 -8.51
CA LEU A 98 15.21 -2.19 -7.97
C LEU A 98 13.75 -1.95 -8.36
N PHE A 99 13.40 -0.70 -8.65
CA PHE A 99 12.04 -0.29 -9.01
C PHE A 99 11.88 0.01 -10.51
N ALA A 100 12.90 -0.23 -11.34
CA ALA A 100 12.86 0.08 -12.77
C ALA A 100 11.64 -0.52 -13.48
N ASP A 101 11.27 -1.76 -13.11
CA ASP A 101 10.10 -2.47 -13.63
C ASP A 101 8.90 -2.49 -12.67
N SER A 102 8.99 -1.80 -11.54
CA SER A 102 7.91 -1.80 -10.54
C SER A 102 6.65 -1.13 -11.10
N PRO A 103 5.45 -1.71 -10.85
CA PRO A 103 4.20 -1.02 -11.16
C PRO A 103 4.05 0.32 -10.44
N LEU A 104 4.74 0.53 -9.31
CA LEU A 104 4.78 1.82 -8.62
C LEU A 104 5.29 2.94 -9.54
N VAL A 105 6.33 2.65 -10.33
CA VAL A 105 6.97 3.58 -11.26
C VAL A 105 6.27 3.59 -12.61
N LYS A 106 5.93 2.41 -13.14
CA LYS A 106 5.37 2.26 -14.50
C LYS A 106 3.87 2.53 -14.60
N GLN A 107 3.12 2.38 -13.49
CA GLN A 107 1.65 2.48 -13.48
C GLN A 107 1.19 3.48 -12.41
N GLY A 108 1.35 4.78 -12.68
CA GLY A 108 1.04 5.84 -11.71
C GLY A 108 -0.39 5.79 -11.14
N ARG A 109 -1.36 5.37 -11.95
CA ARG A 109 -2.79 5.25 -11.57
C ARG A 109 -3.15 3.97 -10.80
N LEU A 110 -2.20 3.04 -10.61
CA LEU A 110 -2.43 1.83 -9.81
C LEU A 110 -2.29 2.17 -8.32
N SER A 111 -3.36 2.00 -7.54
CA SER A 111 -3.41 2.34 -6.11
C SER A 111 -3.06 1.18 -5.18
N VAL A 112 -3.18 -0.07 -5.65
CA VAL A 112 -2.80 -1.28 -4.92
C VAL A 112 -1.71 -1.96 -5.72
N VAL A 113 -0.47 -1.80 -5.28
CA VAL A 113 0.73 -2.14 -6.04
C VAL A 113 1.39 -3.38 -5.43
N PRO A 114 1.61 -4.46 -6.19
CA PRO A 114 2.39 -5.59 -5.70
C PRO A 114 3.86 -5.20 -5.56
N LEU A 115 4.49 -5.67 -4.50
CA LEU A 115 5.91 -5.49 -4.21
C LEU A 115 6.62 -6.84 -4.20
N THR A 116 7.88 -6.84 -4.65
CA THR A 116 8.80 -7.94 -4.34
C THR A 116 9.30 -7.81 -2.91
N ALA A 117 9.78 -8.89 -2.32
CA ALA A 117 10.36 -8.86 -0.96
C ALA A 117 11.52 -7.85 -0.84
N ALA A 118 12.33 -7.71 -1.90
CA ALA A 118 13.41 -6.73 -1.94
C ALA A 118 12.89 -5.29 -1.99
N GLN A 119 11.82 -5.03 -2.75
CA GLN A 119 11.18 -3.71 -2.80
C GLN A 119 10.54 -3.35 -1.46
N TYR A 120 9.87 -4.30 -0.82
CA TYR A 120 9.33 -4.12 0.53
C TYR A 120 10.45 -3.75 1.51
N LYS A 121 11.52 -4.55 1.57
CA LYS A 121 12.68 -4.33 2.43
C LYS A 121 13.29 -2.94 2.23
N PHE A 122 13.47 -2.52 0.97
CA PHE A 122 13.97 -1.17 0.66
C PHE A 122 13.06 -0.07 1.18
N LEU A 123 11.74 -0.21 1.04
CA LEU A 123 10.78 0.79 1.50
C LEU A 123 10.65 0.84 3.02
N THR A 124 10.84 -0.29 3.71
CA THR A 124 10.63 -0.37 5.16
C THR A 124 11.89 -0.21 5.99
N GLY A 125 13.07 -0.37 5.37
CA GLY A 125 14.34 -0.37 6.09
C GLY A 125 14.59 -1.62 6.94
N GLU A 126 13.82 -2.71 6.71
CA GLU A 126 14.11 -4.04 7.28
C GLU A 126 15.40 -4.64 6.70
#